data_AF-A0A2W4IHB5-F1
#
_entry.id   AF-A0A2W4IHB5-F1
#
_cell.length_a   1.000
_cell.length_b   1.000
_cell.length_c   1.000
_cell.angle_alpha   90.00
_cell.angle_beta   90.00
_cell.angle_gamma   90.00
#
_symmetry.space_group_name_H-M   'P 1'
#
loop_
_entity.id
_entity.type
_entity.pdbx_description
1 polymer ?
#
loop_
_entity_poly.entity_id
_entity_poly.type
_entity_poly.pdbx_seq_one_letter_code
_entity_poly.pdbx_strand_id
1 'polypeptide(L)'
;MARKLAAVVLSLQILTCSSAFALQPLDEERQIDAITNQILHREIDLERYYLQYRVYGTKIPKTQRIRFAAGQIASAAVGLASSIWLVKISGANIHHPEKITDGENRRAIRVGIVGILLDGASVGFEFGANGWTAMKNIILKKSPGAAVKEVIKRVQEIDALRAERDALVAKFPDSELGGVYRAEGRVLKHFRDWCLSEFADVYSDIKALQSSYNVYYALDLAADGLYLASYLLGMQSYKSDRFTKPSVVTGIVGDGFGIASAPASSRSYYLLAKFWRGRLKKKFQESLKDAEADAKVAMADLSRELSTKDITLLEATPSVQNRTSAYALWSARYDRSIDESLEDLRHNNKVALQGELTGPLISGTYLNQDILGMVSLSSRLRNRDRAQNNLALAGAIGSTAGTGFSLGLTTYWLYDDIRHRTRMRKKDELPEQILARRLKTLDELDSMLISSNKPQPIQ
;
A
#
# COMPACT_ATOMS: atom_id res chain seq x y z
N MET A 1 74.15 -59.09 -9.90
CA MET A 1 73.00 -58.15 -9.87
C MET A 1 73.52 -56.75 -10.19
N ALA A 2 72.91 -56.12 -11.21
CA ALA A 2 72.97 -54.70 -11.66
C ALA A 2 74.32 -53.92 -11.54
N ARG A 3 75.10 -53.73 -12.62
CA ARG A 3 75.00 -52.69 -13.69
C ARG A 3 75.20 -51.24 -13.18
N LYS A 4 76.39 -50.65 -13.46
CA LYS A 4 76.66 -49.53 -14.42
C LYS A 4 76.22 -48.13 -13.93
N LEU A 5 76.77 -46.96 -14.27
CA LEU A 5 78.01 -46.40 -14.87
C LEU A 5 77.68 -44.87 -15.06
N ALA A 6 78.69 -43.98 -15.10
CA ALA A 6 78.67 -42.57 -15.58
C ALA A 6 78.02 -41.49 -14.67
N ALA A 7 78.64 -40.36 -14.28
CA ALA A 7 79.41 -39.26 -14.95
C ALA A 7 78.53 -38.06 -15.38
N VAL A 8 79.15 -36.85 -15.40
CA VAL A 8 78.72 -35.54 -15.99
C VAL A 8 78.04 -34.56 -15.00
N VAL A 9 78.72 -33.53 -14.46
CA VAL A 9 79.09 -32.18 -14.97
C VAL A 9 77.98 -31.11 -14.85
N LEU A 10 78.19 -30.16 -13.93
CA LEU A 10 78.15 -28.68 -14.05
C LEU A 10 76.94 -27.96 -14.70
N SER A 11 76.25 -27.10 -13.93
CA SER A 11 75.70 -25.79 -14.35
C SER A 11 74.99 -25.10 -13.16
N LEU A 12 75.59 -24.09 -12.53
CA LEU A 12 75.31 -22.67 -12.76
C LEU A 12 73.81 -22.32 -12.79
N GLN A 13 73.18 -22.14 -11.63
CA GLN A 13 71.92 -21.40 -11.52
C GLN A 13 72.22 -19.97 -11.09
N ILE A 14 72.27 -19.12 -12.10
CA ILE A 14 72.16 -17.67 -12.01
C ILE A 14 70.81 -17.35 -11.37
N LEU A 15 70.83 -16.53 -10.32
CA LEU A 15 69.66 -15.83 -9.80
C LEU A 15 69.00 -15.05 -10.94
N THR A 16 67.86 -15.52 -11.43
CA THR A 16 66.88 -14.70 -12.12
C THR A 16 65.77 -14.36 -11.14
N CYS A 17 65.97 -13.29 -10.37
CA CYS A 17 64.86 -12.50 -9.83
C CYS A 17 64.16 -11.81 -11.01
N SER A 18 63.39 -12.58 -11.78
CA SER A 18 62.46 -12.03 -12.76
C SER A 18 61.20 -11.55 -12.02
N SER A 19 61.20 -10.27 -11.66
CA SER A 19 60.05 -9.36 -11.78
C SER A 19 58.65 -10.01 -11.85
N ALA A 20 58.12 -10.41 -10.69
CA ALA A 20 56.71 -10.78 -10.51
C ALA A 20 55.81 -9.56 -10.16
N PHE A 21 56.29 -8.32 -10.36
CA PHE A 21 55.65 -7.10 -9.85
C PHE A 21 54.86 -6.28 -10.90
N ALA A 22 54.77 -6.72 -12.16
CA ALA A 22 54.20 -5.91 -13.25
C ALA A 22 52.81 -6.34 -13.75
N LEU A 23 52.20 -7.40 -13.20
CA LEU A 23 50.92 -7.95 -13.66
C LEU A 23 49.78 -7.88 -12.62
N GLN A 24 50.07 -7.52 -11.37
CA GLN A 24 49.07 -7.46 -10.29
C GLN A 24 48.01 -6.34 -10.41
N PRO A 25 48.34 -5.08 -10.77
CA PRO A 25 47.36 -3.99 -10.68
C PRO A 25 46.20 -4.14 -11.68
N LEU A 26 46.44 -4.76 -12.84
CA LEU A 26 45.43 -4.93 -13.90
C LEU A 26 44.40 -6.03 -13.57
N ASP A 27 44.79 -7.05 -12.81
CA ASP A 27 43.88 -8.11 -12.35
C ASP A 27 43.02 -7.64 -11.16
N GLU A 28 43.55 -6.75 -10.33
CA GLU A 28 42.85 -6.21 -9.16
C GLU A 28 41.83 -5.12 -9.55
N GLU A 29 42.12 -4.25 -10.52
CA GLU A 29 41.14 -3.31 -11.09
C GLU A 29 39.96 -4.06 -11.74
N ARG A 30 40.24 -5.15 -12.47
CA ARG A 30 39.20 -6.03 -13.02
C ARG A 30 38.34 -6.66 -11.91
N GLN A 31 38.93 -7.01 -10.77
CA GLN A 31 38.19 -7.53 -9.62
C GLN A 31 37.29 -6.46 -8.99
N ILE A 32 37.78 -5.22 -8.83
CA ILE A 32 36.98 -4.09 -8.34
C ILE A 32 35.78 -3.85 -9.27
N ASP A 33 35.99 -3.89 -10.58
CA ASP A 33 34.92 -3.75 -11.57
C ASP A 33 33.91 -4.90 -11.53
N ALA A 34 34.39 -6.14 -11.44
CA ALA A 34 33.54 -7.32 -11.34
C ALA A 34 32.65 -7.27 -10.08
N ILE A 35 33.22 -6.92 -8.93
CA ILE A 35 32.46 -6.79 -7.67
C ILE A 35 31.50 -5.60 -7.75
N THR A 36 31.90 -4.48 -8.36
CA THR A 36 31.02 -3.31 -8.56
C THR A 36 29.80 -3.69 -9.41
N ASN A 37 29.99 -4.41 -10.51
CA ASN A 37 28.89 -4.92 -11.33
C ASN A 37 28.00 -5.88 -10.54
N GLN A 38 28.58 -6.77 -9.73
CA GLN A 38 27.80 -7.66 -8.85
C GLN A 38 26.96 -6.88 -7.82
N ILE A 39 27.53 -5.85 -7.19
CA ILE A 39 26.79 -4.97 -6.26
C ILE A 39 25.58 -4.37 -6.98
N LEU A 40 25.78 -3.82 -8.19
CA LEU A 40 24.69 -3.21 -8.95
C LEU A 40 23.60 -4.21 -9.34
N HIS A 41 23.97 -5.39 -9.81
CA HIS A 41 22.97 -6.44 -10.07
C HIS A 41 22.15 -6.76 -8.81
N ARG A 42 22.79 -6.81 -7.64
CA ARG A 42 22.09 -7.07 -6.36
C ARG A 42 21.20 -5.92 -5.89
N GLU A 43 21.62 -4.68 -6.12
CA GLU A 43 20.79 -3.51 -5.82
C GLU A 43 19.59 -3.41 -6.80
N ILE A 44 19.78 -3.68 -8.10
CA ILE A 44 18.69 -3.79 -9.09
C ILE A 44 17.72 -4.90 -8.69
N ASP A 45 18.24 -6.04 -8.26
CA ASP A 45 17.41 -7.14 -7.77
C ASP A 45 16.62 -6.77 -6.51
N LEU A 46 17.22 -6.02 -5.58
CA LEU A 46 16.52 -5.48 -4.41
C LEU A 46 15.38 -4.57 -4.84
N GLU A 47 15.60 -3.71 -5.83
CA GLU A 47 14.55 -2.85 -6.39
C GLU A 47 13.43 -3.66 -7.04
N ARG A 48 13.79 -4.57 -7.93
CA ARG A 48 12.86 -5.48 -8.59
C ARG A 48 12.00 -6.21 -7.56
N TYR A 49 12.59 -6.64 -6.45
CA TYR A 49 11.87 -7.30 -5.38
C TYR A 49 10.83 -6.40 -4.70
N TYR A 50 11.19 -5.19 -4.25
CA TYR A 50 10.21 -4.36 -3.57
C TYR A 50 9.13 -3.81 -4.52
N LEU A 51 9.44 -3.62 -5.81
CA LEU A 51 8.43 -3.26 -6.80
C LEU A 51 7.43 -4.40 -7.02
N GLN A 52 7.89 -5.65 -7.09
CA GLN A 52 7.00 -6.81 -7.13
C GLN A 52 6.17 -6.92 -5.85
N TYR A 53 6.78 -6.65 -4.68
CA TYR A 53 6.06 -6.57 -3.42
C TYR A 53 4.99 -5.46 -3.43
N ARG A 54 5.30 -4.30 -4.01
CA ARG A 54 4.35 -3.19 -4.21
C ARG A 54 3.16 -3.63 -5.04
N VAL A 55 3.41 -4.17 -6.24
CA VAL A 55 2.37 -4.71 -7.14
C VAL A 55 1.49 -5.73 -6.42
N TYR A 56 2.11 -6.64 -5.67
CA TYR A 56 1.39 -7.68 -4.96
C TYR A 56 0.55 -7.12 -3.79
N GLY A 57 1.11 -6.21 -3.00
CA GLY A 57 0.47 -5.70 -1.79
C GLY A 57 -0.59 -4.63 -2.06
N THR A 58 -0.54 -3.93 -3.20
CA THR A 58 -1.59 -3.00 -3.64
C THR A 58 -2.67 -3.65 -4.50
N LYS A 59 -2.49 -4.92 -4.89
CA LYS A 59 -3.44 -5.63 -5.75
C LYS A 59 -4.78 -5.86 -5.05
N ILE A 60 -5.79 -5.11 -5.47
CA ILE A 60 -7.18 -5.33 -5.08
C ILE A 60 -7.83 -6.30 -6.08
N PRO A 61 -8.50 -7.38 -5.64
CA PRO A 61 -9.28 -8.23 -6.52
C PRO A 61 -10.29 -7.42 -7.35
N LYS A 62 -10.30 -7.61 -8.68
CA LYS A 62 -11.17 -6.84 -9.59
C LYS A 62 -12.66 -6.93 -9.21
N THR A 63 -13.08 -8.08 -8.72
CA THR A 63 -14.46 -8.36 -8.33
C THR A 63 -14.82 -7.86 -6.93
N GLN A 64 -13.84 -7.60 -6.05
CA GLN A 64 -14.08 -7.11 -4.69
C GLN A 64 -14.88 -5.81 -4.72
N ARG A 65 -14.46 -4.85 -5.56
CA ARG A 65 -15.11 -3.54 -5.67
C ARG A 65 -16.56 -3.64 -6.11
N ILE A 66 -16.80 -4.40 -7.18
CA ILE A 66 -18.13 -4.56 -7.76
C ILE A 66 -19.05 -5.27 -6.77
N ARG A 67 -18.57 -6.33 -6.13
CA ARG A 67 -19.35 -7.07 -5.13
C ARG A 67 -19.68 -6.22 -3.91
N PHE A 68 -18.70 -5.51 -3.36
CA PHE A 68 -18.91 -4.64 -2.22
C PHE A 68 -19.91 -3.53 -2.57
N ALA A 69 -19.68 -2.81 -3.68
CA ALA A 69 -20.60 -1.76 -4.12
C ALA A 69 -22.01 -2.28 -4.42
N ALA A 70 -22.14 -3.47 -5.02
CA ALA A 70 -23.46 -4.07 -5.26
C ALA A 70 -24.19 -4.40 -3.96
N GLY A 71 -23.48 -4.90 -2.94
CA GLY A 71 -24.03 -5.13 -1.59
C GLY A 71 -24.52 -3.83 -0.95
N GLN A 72 -23.69 -2.78 -1.00
CA GLN A 72 -24.01 -1.45 -0.48
C GLN A 72 -25.23 -0.82 -1.21
N ILE A 73 -25.27 -0.91 -2.53
CA ILE A 73 -26.40 -0.42 -3.35
C ILE A 73 -27.68 -1.19 -3.01
N ALA A 74 -27.60 -2.52 -2.86
CA ALA A 74 -28.76 -3.34 -2.48
C ALA A 74 -29.25 -3.01 -1.07
N SER A 75 -28.34 -2.87 -0.10
CA SER A 75 -28.65 -2.42 1.27
C SER A 75 -29.37 -1.06 1.22
N ALA A 76 -28.77 -0.06 0.56
CA ALA A 76 -29.33 1.28 0.46
C ALA A 76 -30.69 1.29 -0.25
N ALA A 77 -30.88 0.51 -1.31
CA ALA A 77 -32.17 0.43 -2.00
C ALA A 77 -33.28 -0.17 -1.11
N VAL A 78 -32.97 -1.23 -0.38
CA VAL A 78 -33.90 -1.87 0.55
C VAL A 78 -34.18 -0.96 1.76
N GLY A 79 -33.15 -0.32 2.30
CA GLY A 79 -33.28 0.68 3.37
C GLY A 79 -34.17 1.85 2.94
N LEU A 80 -33.95 2.37 1.73
CA LEU A 80 -34.76 3.45 1.17
C LEU A 80 -36.23 3.04 1.01
N ALA A 81 -36.49 1.80 0.56
CA ALA A 81 -37.85 1.27 0.48
C ALA A 81 -38.52 1.21 1.86
N SER A 82 -37.79 0.82 2.91
CA SER A 82 -38.27 0.85 4.30
C SER A 82 -38.62 2.27 4.74
N SER A 83 -37.73 3.24 4.52
CA SER A 83 -37.94 4.65 4.92
C SER A 83 -39.10 5.30 4.15
N ILE A 84 -39.22 5.06 2.84
CA ILE A 84 -40.37 5.52 2.03
C ILE A 84 -41.68 4.95 2.58
N TRP A 85 -41.69 3.68 2.97
CA TRP A 85 -42.86 3.03 3.56
C TRP A 85 -43.26 3.71 4.88
N LEU A 86 -42.29 4.02 5.74
CA LEU A 86 -42.52 4.75 7.00
C LEU A 86 -43.04 6.18 6.76
N VAL A 87 -42.46 6.92 5.81
CA VAL A 87 -42.94 8.26 5.42
C VAL A 87 -44.37 8.18 4.90
N LYS A 88 -44.68 7.20 4.05
CA LYS A 88 -46.02 7.02 3.49
C LYS A 88 -47.06 6.80 4.57
N ILE A 89 -46.83 5.88 5.50
CA ILE A 89 -47.80 5.55 6.56
C ILE A 89 -47.94 6.70 7.55
N SER A 90 -46.82 7.24 8.02
CA SER A 90 -46.84 8.31 9.03
C SER A 90 -47.44 9.60 8.46
N GLY A 91 -47.15 9.89 7.18
CA GLY A 91 -47.67 11.04 6.44
C GLY A 91 -49.16 10.92 6.12
N ALA A 92 -49.62 9.76 5.63
CA ALA A 92 -51.04 9.53 5.35
C ALA A 92 -51.90 9.63 6.62
N ASN A 93 -51.31 9.36 7.78
CA ASN A 93 -51.99 9.34 9.07
C ASN A 93 -51.54 10.47 10.02
N ILE A 94 -51.02 11.59 9.48
CA ILE A 94 -50.50 12.71 10.28
C ILE A 94 -51.53 13.32 11.24
N HIS A 95 -52.81 13.29 10.88
CA HIS A 95 -53.92 13.76 11.70
C HIS A 95 -54.62 12.65 12.48
N HIS A 96 -54.38 11.40 12.11
CA HIS A 96 -55.09 10.20 12.60
C HIS A 96 -54.11 9.06 12.90
N PRO A 97 -53.15 9.26 13.84
CA PRO A 97 -52.10 8.27 14.12
C PRO A 97 -52.66 6.92 14.57
N GLU A 98 -53.86 6.88 15.14
CA GLU A 98 -54.57 5.67 15.55
C GLU A 98 -54.88 4.71 14.40
N LYS A 99 -54.82 5.17 13.14
CA LYS A 99 -55.03 4.36 11.95
C LYS A 99 -53.78 3.60 11.50
N ILE A 100 -52.61 3.90 12.09
CA ILE A 100 -51.37 3.20 11.79
C ILE A 100 -51.42 1.82 12.42
N THR A 101 -51.35 0.77 11.60
CA THR A 101 -51.41 -0.59 12.12
C THR A 101 -50.02 -1.11 12.50
N ASP A 102 -49.94 -1.90 13.58
CA ASP A 102 -48.70 -2.62 13.95
C ASP A 102 -48.16 -3.47 12.80
N GLY A 103 -49.05 -4.05 12.00
CA GLY A 103 -48.70 -4.86 10.84
C GLY A 103 -47.89 -4.08 9.80
N GLU A 104 -48.24 -2.82 9.57
CA GLU A 104 -47.56 -1.94 8.62
C GLU A 104 -46.17 -1.52 9.11
N ASN A 105 -46.04 -1.12 10.36
CA ASN A 105 -44.74 -0.77 10.92
C ASN A 105 -43.80 -1.99 11.00
N ARG A 106 -44.33 -3.16 11.37
CA ARG A 106 -43.56 -4.41 11.38
C ARG A 106 -43.08 -4.82 9.98
N ARG A 107 -43.83 -4.49 8.92
CA ARG A 107 -43.37 -4.72 7.54
C ARG A 107 -42.20 -3.80 7.20
N ALA A 108 -42.27 -2.51 7.51
CA ALA A 108 -41.15 -1.59 7.32
C ALA A 108 -39.88 -2.07 8.04
N ILE A 109 -40.02 -2.46 9.31
CA ILE A 109 -38.90 -2.97 10.10
C ILE A 109 -38.30 -4.24 9.48
N ARG A 110 -39.12 -5.19 9.01
CA ARG A 110 -38.61 -6.40 8.33
C ARG A 110 -37.82 -6.07 7.07
N VAL A 111 -38.28 -5.09 6.28
CA VAL A 111 -37.53 -4.60 5.11
C VAL A 111 -36.20 -4.00 5.56
N GLY A 112 -36.19 -3.18 6.62
CA GLY A 112 -34.96 -2.62 7.20
C GLY A 112 -33.97 -3.69 7.68
N ILE A 113 -34.45 -4.75 8.33
CA ILE A 113 -33.64 -5.92 8.73
C ILE A 113 -32.96 -6.55 7.51
N VAL A 114 -33.69 -6.74 6.41
CA VAL A 114 -33.08 -7.28 5.17
C VAL A 114 -31.99 -6.36 4.64
N GLY A 115 -32.22 -5.04 4.65
CA GLY A 115 -31.22 -4.06 4.23
C GLY A 115 -29.91 -4.21 5.02
N ILE A 116 -29.98 -4.20 6.35
CA ILE A 116 -28.80 -4.33 7.22
C ILE A 116 -28.12 -5.68 7.11
N LEU A 117 -28.89 -6.76 6.92
CA LEU A 117 -28.28 -8.08 6.70
C LEU A 117 -27.48 -8.11 5.40
N LEU A 118 -27.94 -7.43 4.34
CA LEU A 118 -27.18 -7.29 3.10
C LEU A 118 -25.92 -6.45 3.31
N ASP A 119 -26.03 -5.36 4.08
CA ASP A 119 -24.92 -4.49 4.43
C ASP A 119 -23.82 -5.24 5.19
N GLY A 120 -24.18 -5.79 6.35
CA GLY A 120 -23.27 -6.51 7.24
C GLY A 120 -22.73 -7.78 6.60
N ALA A 121 -23.48 -8.44 5.73
CA ALA A 121 -22.95 -9.56 4.95
C ALA A 121 -21.89 -9.10 3.93
N SER A 122 -22.09 -7.96 3.27
CA SER A 122 -21.12 -7.41 2.32
C SER A 122 -19.83 -7.01 3.02
N VAL A 123 -19.91 -6.30 4.14
CA VAL A 123 -18.78 -5.88 4.98
C VAL A 123 -18.08 -7.10 5.58
N GLY A 124 -18.85 -8.01 6.18
CA GLY A 124 -18.34 -9.23 6.80
C GLY A 124 -17.62 -10.14 5.82
N PHE A 125 -18.12 -10.24 4.57
CA PHE A 125 -17.44 -10.96 3.51
C PHE A 125 -16.06 -10.36 3.21
N GLU A 126 -15.97 -9.04 3.04
CA GLU A 126 -14.69 -8.38 2.73
C GLU A 126 -13.70 -8.44 3.90
N PHE A 127 -14.18 -8.27 5.13
CA PHE A 127 -13.36 -8.45 6.33
C PHE A 127 -12.80 -9.88 6.42
N GLY A 128 -13.66 -10.89 6.22
CA GLY A 128 -13.25 -12.30 6.18
C GLY A 128 -12.28 -12.61 5.04
N ALA A 129 -12.52 -12.07 3.84
CA ALA A 129 -11.65 -12.23 2.68
C ALA A 129 -10.25 -11.63 2.89
N ASN A 130 -10.16 -10.48 3.58
CA ASN A 130 -8.89 -9.89 3.98
C ASN A 130 -8.14 -10.79 4.97
N GLY A 131 -8.83 -11.30 6.00
CA GLY A 131 -8.27 -12.24 6.98
C GLY A 131 -7.77 -13.54 6.33
N TRP A 132 -8.57 -14.12 5.44
CA TRP A 132 -8.20 -15.30 4.68
C TRP A 132 -6.96 -15.08 3.80
N THR A 133 -6.91 -13.94 3.10
CA THR A 133 -5.75 -13.56 2.29
C THR A 133 -4.50 -13.41 3.14
N ALA A 134 -4.60 -12.76 4.31
CA ALA A 134 -3.49 -12.61 5.23
C ALA A 134 -2.95 -13.98 5.70
N MET A 135 -3.85 -14.91 6.05
CA MET A 135 -3.48 -16.27 6.45
C MET A 135 -2.82 -17.05 5.30
N LYS A 136 -3.39 -17.00 4.10
CA LYS A 136 -2.80 -17.60 2.89
C LYS A 136 -1.39 -17.07 2.63
N ASN A 137 -1.17 -15.78 2.82
CA ASN A 137 0.15 -15.16 2.61
C ASN A 137 1.18 -15.63 3.64
N ILE A 138 0.76 -15.90 4.88
CA ILE A 138 1.62 -16.53 5.89
C ILE A 138 2.01 -17.94 5.45
N ILE A 139 1.05 -18.76 5.04
CA ILE A 139 1.29 -20.14 4.58
C ILE A 139 2.24 -20.17 3.39
N LEU A 140 2.03 -19.29 2.41
CA LEU A 140 2.85 -19.20 1.21
C LEU A 140 4.19 -18.47 1.41
N LYS A 141 4.54 -18.09 2.66
CA LYS A 141 5.74 -17.28 2.98
C LYS A 141 5.81 -15.96 2.19
N LYS A 142 4.67 -15.42 1.77
CA LYS A 142 4.51 -14.10 1.14
C LYS A 142 4.01 -13.05 2.13
N SER A 143 4.12 -13.34 3.44
CA SER A 143 3.71 -12.41 4.47
C SER A 143 4.64 -11.19 4.48
N PRO A 144 4.15 -10.03 4.97
CA PRO A 144 5.01 -8.87 5.12
C PRO A 144 6.23 -9.13 6.03
N GLY A 145 6.10 -10.04 7.01
CA GLY A 145 7.24 -10.46 7.82
C GLY A 145 8.32 -11.20 7.02
N ALA A 146 7.91 -12.02 6.04
CA ALA A 146 8.82 -12.68 5.12
C ALA A 146 9.49 -11.67 4.18
N ALA A 147 8.75 -10.67 3.68
CA ALA A 147 9.30 -9.62 2.82
C ALA A 147 10.43 -8.83 3.50
N VAL A 148 10.23 -8.46 4.78
CA VAL A 148 11.29 -7.79 5.55
C VAL A 148 12.52 -8.66 5.72
N LYS A 149 12.35 -9.97 5.98
CA LYS A 149 13.48 -10.89 6.12
C LYS A 149 14.27 -11.02 4.82
N GLU A 150 13.57 -11.10 3.69
CA GLU A 150 14.20 -11.18 2.37
C GLU A 150 14.97 -9.91 2.01
N VAL A 151 14.42 -8.73 2.32
CA VAL A 151 15.13 -7.45 2.13
C VAL A 151 16.38 -7.37 3.01
N ILE A 152 16.28 -7.72 4.29
CA ILE A 152 17.45 -7.75 5.20
C ILE A 152 18.54 -8.66 4.64
N LYS A 153 18.17 -9.85 4.18
CA LYS A 153 19.12 -10.81 3.59
C LYS A 153 19.84 -10.19 2.37
N ARG A 154 19.09 -9.60 1.45
CA ARG A 154 19.65 -8.95 0.24
C ARG A 154 20.57 -7.79 0.57
N VAL A 155 20.19 -6.97 1.55
CA VAL A 155 21.00 -5.86 2.04
C VAL A 155 22.32 -6.37 2.65
N GLN A 156 22.28 -7.44 3.45
CA GLN A 156 23.49 -8.07 4.00
C GLN A 156 24.42 -8.60 2.92
N GLU A 157 23.87 -9.19 1.85
CA GLU A 157 24.65 -9.63 0.68
C GLU A 157 25.33 -8.44 -0.02
N ILE A 158 24.61 -7.33 -0.22
CA ILE A 158 25.16 -6.10 -0.81
C ILE A 158 26.26 -5.52 0.08
N ASP A 159 26.04 -5.42 1.39
CA ASP A 159 27.01 -4.85 2.32
C ASP A 159 28.29 -5.69 2.40
N ALA A 160 28.18 -7.02 2.31
CA ALA A 160 29.33 -7.91 2.26
C ALA A 160 30.18 -7.67 1.00
N LEU A 161 29.54 -7.56 -0.17
CA LEU A 161 30.23 -7.25 -1.43
C LEU A 161 30.86 -5.85 -1.40
N ARG A 162 30.18 -4.86 -0.80
CA ARG A 162 30.72 -3.52 -0.63
C ARG A 162 31.94 -3.50 0.29
N ALA A 163 31.91 -4.23 1.40
CA ALA A 163 33.06 -4.36 2.28
C ALA A 163 34.26 -5.02 1.59
N GLU A 164 34.02 -6.05 0.75
CA GLU A 164 35.05 -6.69 -0.06
C GLU A 164 35.65 -5.70 -1.07
N ARG A 165 34.81 -4.96 -1.80
CA ARG A 165 35.23 -3.90 -2.72
C ARG A 165 36.06 -2.82 -2.03
N ASP A 166 35.59 -2.32 -0.88
CA ASP A 166 36.26 -1.26 -0.14
C ASP A 166 37.63 -1.73 0.39
N ALA A 167 37.74 -3.01 0.80
CA ALA A 167 39.01 -3.61 1.19
C ALA A 167 39.99 -3.75 0.01
N LEU A 168 39.51 -4.02 -1.21
CA LEU A 168 40.34 -4.03 -2.41
C LEU A 168 40.82 -2.62 -2.78
N VAL A 169 39.92 -1.63 -2.79
CA VAL A 169 40.28 -0.23 -3.08
C VAL A 169 41.28 0.31 -2.06
N ALA A 170 41.16 -0.08 -0.79
CA ALA A 170 42.08 0.35 0.28
C ALA A 170 43.51 -0.17 0.11
N LYS A 171 43.73 -1.27 -0.65
CA LYS A 171 45.08 -1.78 -0.94
C LYS A 171 45.86 -0.88 -1.91
N PHE A 172 45.21 0.06 -2.59
CA PHE A 172 45.83 0.94 -3.60
C PHE A 172 45.58 2.42 -3.30
N PRO A 173 46.13 2.95 -2.18
CA PRO A 173 45.93 4.35 -1.80
C PRO A 173 46.46 5.34 -2.85
N ASP A 174 47.49 4.95 -3.60
CA ASP A 174 48.19 5.77 -4.60
C ASP A 174 47.69 5.56 -6.04
N SER A 175 46.65 4.73 -6.26
CA SER A 175 46.06 4.57 -7.59
C SER A 175 45.49 5.91 -8.08
N GLU A 176 45.83 6.31 -9.31
CA GLU A 176 45.27 7.51 -9.94
C GLU A 176 43.74 7.46 -10.06
N LEU A 177 43.16 6.25 -10.07
CA LEU A 177 41.72 5.97 -10.07
C LEU A 177 41.10 5.77 -8.68
N GLY A 178 41.91 5.74 -7.62
CA GLY A 178 41.44 5.51 -6.25
C GLY A 178 40.41 6.55 -5.76
N GLY A 179 40.48 7.79 -6.26
CA GLY A 179 39.45 8.82 -6.04
C GLY A 179 38.10 8.45 -6.67
N VAL A 180 38.15 8.01 -7.93
CA VAL A 180 36.98 7.58 -8.72
C VAL A 180 36.32 6.36 -8.08
N TYR A 181 37.08 5.32 -7.72
CA TYR A 181 36.52 4.13 -7.08
C TYR A 181 35.90 4.44 -5.72
N ARG A 182 36.48 5.36 -4.93
CA ARG A 182 35.87 5.79 -3.66
C ARG A 182 34.59 6.59 -3.90
N ALA A 183 34.56 7.46 -4.91
CA ALA A 183 33.35 8.20 -5.28
C ALA A 183 32.23 7.26 -5.75
N GLU A 184 32.56 6.30 -6.61
CA GLU A 184 31.61 5.27 -7.05
C GLU A 184 31.12 4.41 -5.88
N GLY A 185 31.99 4.07 -4.93
CA GLY A 185 31.57 3.35 -3.71
C GLY A 185 30.53 4.10 -2.88
N ARG A 186 30.59 5.44 -2.86
CA ARG A 186 29.55 6.28 -2.24
C ARG A 186 28.24 6.23 -3.03
N VAL A 187 28.31 6.24 -4.36
CA VAL A 187 27.12 6.08 -5.22
C VAL A 187 26.40 4.77 -4.88
N LEU A 188 27.09 3.63 -4.90
CA LEU A 188 26.51 2.32 -4.56
C LEU A 188 25.85 2.33 -3.18
N LYS A 189 26.55 2.85 -2.17
CA LYS A 189 26.00 3.00 -0.81
C LYS A 189 24.64 3.71 -0.82
N HIS A 190 24.58 4.88 -1.45
CA HIS A 190 23.40 5.70 -1.41
C HIS A 190 22.27 5.16 -2.30
N PHE A 191 22.57 4.44 -3.39
CA PHE A 191 21.56 3.69 -4.14
C PHE A 191 20.94 2.57 -3.30
N ARG A 192 21.76 1.80 -2.58
CA ARG A 192 21.30 0.78 -1.63
C ARG A 192 20.44 1.40 -0.51
N ASP A 193 20.85 2.51 0.08
CA ASP A 193 20.09 3.21 1.13
C ASP A 193 18.77 3.80 0.60
N TRP A 194 18.78 4.30 -0.65
CA TRP A 194 17.60 4.79 -1.34
C TRP A 194 16.59 3.64 -1.58
N CYS A 195 17.04 2.51 -2.11
CA CYS A 195 16.19 1.31 -2.26
C CYS A 195 15.58 0.86 -0.93
N LEU A 196 16.35 0.92 0.16
CA LEU A 196 15.88 0.55 1.48
C LEU A 196 14.84 1.53 2.05
N SER A 197 15.04 2.84 1.83
CA SER A 197 14.05 3.86 2.19
C SER A 197 12.74 3.67 1.42
N GLU A 198 12.82 3.45 0.10
CA GLU A 198 11.65 3.19 -0.74
C GLU A 198 10.91 1.92 -0.29
N PHE A 199 11.63 0.83 -0.02
CA PHE A 199 11.00 -0.37 0.54
C PHE A 199 10.28 -0.07 1.85
N ALA A 200 10.86 0.75 2.73
CA ALA A 200 10.23 1.11 3.98
C ALA A 200 8.94 1.93 3.79
N ASP A 201 8.93 2.85 2.82
CA ASP A 201 7.73 3.60 2.43
C ASP A 201 6.66 2.66 1.90
N VAL A 202 6.98 1.87 0.88
CA VAL A 202 6.08 0.87 0.26
C VAL A 202 5.51 -0.09 1.30
N TYR A 203 6.37 -0.61 2.18
CA TYR A 203 5.95 -1.54 3.23
C TYR A 203 4.98 -0.88 4.21
N SER A 204 5.34 0.30 4.71
CA SER A 204 4.55 1.01 5.72
C SER A 204 3.19 1.42 5.16
N ASP A 205 3.16 1.87 3.91
CA ASP A 205 1.96 2.24 3.19
C ASP A 205 1.01 1.06 3.00
N ILE A 206 1.48 -0.05 2.43
CA ILE A 206 0.65 -1.26 2.20
C ILE A 206 0.08 -1.78 3.52
N LYS A 207 0.90 -1.82 4.57
CA LYS A 207 0.47 -2.24 5.90
C LYS A 207 -0.58 -1.32 6.51
N ALA A 208 -0.35 -0.01 6.42
CA ALA A 208 -1.26 0.99 6.91
C ALA A 208 -2.60 0.92 6.17
N LEU A 209 -2.57 0.82 4.83
CA LEU A 209 -3.74 0.77 3.98
C LEU A 209 -4.61 -0.46 4.28
N GLN A 210 -4.01 -1.65 4.33
CA GLN A 210 -4.72 -2.88 4.67
C GLN A 210 -5.33 -2.81 6.08
N SER A 211 -4.59 -2.25 7.03
CA SER A 211 -5.08 -2.09 8.40
C SER A 211 -6.21 -1.07 8.48
N SER A 212 -6.14 0.04 7.75
CA SER A 212 -7.22 1.04 7.72
C SER A 212 -8.50 0.48 7.13
N TYR A 213 -8.43 -0.34 6.09
CA TYR A 213 -9.63 -1.02 5.57
C TYR A 213 -10.22 -1.99 6.59
N ASN A 214 -9.39 -2.72 7.33
CA ASN A 214 -9.90 -3.59 8.39
C ASN A 214 -10.50 -2.81 9.57
N VAL A 215 -9.98 -1.63 9.90
CA VAL A 215 -10.61 -0.73 10.89
C VAL A 215 -11.96 -0.25 10.39
N TYR A 216 -12.05 0.18 9.12
CA TYR A 216 -13.33 0.55 8.49
C TYR A 216 -14.32 -0.61 8.60
N TYR A 217 -13.99 -1.78 8.04
CA TYR A 217 -14.91 -2.92 8.02
C TYR A 217 -15.28 -3.42 9.42
N ALA A 218 -14.38 -3.34 10.40
CA ALA A 218 -14.69 -3.74 11.77
C ALA A 218 -15.69 -2.77 12.45
N LEU A 219 -15.53 -1.46 12.24
CA LEU A 219 -16.45 -0.46 12.78
C LEU A 219 -17.80 -0.50 12.07
N ASP A 220 -17.80 -0.72 10.75
CA ASP A 220 -18.99 -0.83 9.92
C ASP A 220 -19.80 -2.09 10.30
N LEU A 221 -19.13 -3.24 10.44
CA LEU A 221 -19.77 -4.47 10.92
C LEU A 221 -20.31 -4.34 12.35
N ALA A 222 -19.64 -3.57 13.22
CA ALA A 222 -20.13 -3.26 14.55
C ALA A 222 -21.39 -2.38 14.51
N ALA A 223 -21.40 -1.36 13.64
CA ALA A 223 -22.58 -0.52 13.41
C ALA A 223 -23.76 -1.37 12.91
N ASP A 224 -23.56 -2.21 11.90
CA ASP A 224 -24.60 -3.10 11.36
C ASP A 224 -25.12 -4.10 12.39
N GLY A 225 -24.24 -4.64 13.22
CA GLY A 225 -24.64 -5.52 14.33
C GLY A 225 -25.54 -4.80 15.33
N LEU A 226 -25.23 -3.55 15.66
CA LEU A 226 -26.03 -2.70 16.54
C LEU A 226 -27.36 -2.31 15.89
N TYR A 227 -27.37 -1.96 14.60
CA TYR A 227 -28.61 -1.68 13.89
C TYR A 227 -29.52 -2.90 13.83
N LEU A 228 -28.97 -4.09 13.53
CA LEU A 228 -29.74 -5.33 13.53
C LEU A 228 -30.36 -5.58 14.92
N ALA A 229 -29.58 -5.42 15.99
CA ALA A 229 -30.08 -5.53 17.35
C ALA A 229 -31.19 -4.49 17.64
N SER A 230 -31.00 -3.24 17.20
CA SER A 230 -32.01 -2.18 17.30
C SER A 230 -33.33 -2.58 16.63
N TYR A 231 -33.29 -3.07 15.38
CA TYR A 231 -34.49 -3.50 14.66
C TYR A 231 -35.14 -4.74 15.29
N LEU A 232 -34.36 -5.69 15.80
CA LEU A 232 -34.92 -6.87 16.49
C LEU A 232 -35.61 -6.47 17.81
N LEU A 233 -35.02 -5.55 18.57
CA LEU A 233 -35.64 -4.97 19.76
C LEU A 233 -36.91 -4.19 19.39
N GLY A 234 -36.88 -3.43 18.29
CA GLY A 234 -38.05 -2.72 17.76
C GLY A 234 -39.16 -3.67 17.28
N MET A 235 -38.83 -4.86 16.77
CA MET A 235 -39.83 -5.90 16.52
C MET A 235 -40.43 -6.46 17.80
N GLN A 236 -39.63 -6.56 18.87
CA GLN A 236 -40.10 -7.05 20.17
C GLN A 236 -40.91 -6.00 20.94
N SER A 237 -40.75 -4.70 20.66
CA SER A 237 -41.50 -3.65 21.33
C SER A 237 -43.01 -3.76 21.10
N TYR A 238 -43.44 -4.27 19.95
CA TYR A 238 -44.86 -4.58 19.67
C TYR A 238 -45.46 -5.66 20.57
N LYS A 239 -44.62 -6.46 21.24
CA LYS A 239 -45.07 -7.44 22.24
C LYS A 239 -44.88 -6.93 23.67
N SER A 240 -43.96 -6.00 23.89
CA SER A 240 -43.63 -5.48 25.20
C SER A 240 -42.89 -4.14 25.12
N ASP A 241 -43.49 -3.10 25.69
CA ASP A 241 -42.95 -1.73 25.77
C ASP A 241 -41.54 -1.64 26.37
N ARG A 242 -41.09 -2.64 27.13
CA ARG A 242 -39.75 -2.66 27.73
C ARG A 242 -38.61 -2.60 26.71
N PHE A 243 -38.88 -2.97 25.46
CA PHE A 243 -37.88 -3.01 24.39
C PHE A 243 -37.83 -1.73 23.53
N THR A 244 -38.80 -0.82 23.66
CA THR A 244 -38.89 0.39 22.82
C THR A 244 -37.69 1.32 23.03
N LYS A 245 -37.38 1.66 24.29
CA LYS A 245 -36.22 2.51 24.60
C LYS A 245 -34.87 1.82 24.29
N PRO A 246 -34.65 0.54 24.66
CA PRO A 246 -33.45 -0.20 24.25
C PRO A 246 -33.22 -0.23 22.74
N SER A 247 -34.27 -0.41 21.93
CA SER A 247 -34.17 -0.36 20.47
C SER A 247 -33.52 0.95 20.00
N VAL A 248 -34.12 2.09 20.37
CA VAL A 248 -33.63 3.41 19.98
C VAL A 248 -32.22 3.69 20.50
N VAL A 249 -31.93 3.38 21.77
CA VAL A 249 -30.58 3.60 22.33
C VAL A 249 -29.53 2.77 21.59
N THR A 250 -29.85 1.54 21.22
CA THR A 250 -28.93 0.67 20.46
C THR A 250 -28.67 1.23 19.06
N GLY A 251 -29.70 1.77 18.41
CA GLY A 251 -29.58 2.46 17.12
C GLY A 251 -28.67 3.69 17.18
N ILE A 252 -28.88 4.58 18.16
CA ILE A 252 -28.00 5.76 18.40
C ILE A 252 -26.53 5.36 18.56
N VAL A 253 -26.26 4.26 19.28
CA VAL A 253 -24.88 3.77 19.43
C VAL A 253 -24.35 3.26 18.09
N GLY A 254 -25.16 2.53 17.32
CA GLY A 254 -24.83 2.11 15.96
C GLY A 254 -24.48 3.29 15.05
N ASP A 255 -25.26 4.37 15.09
CA ASP A 255 -25.00 5.59 14.34
C ASP A 255 -23.67 6.24 14.73
N GLY A 256 -23.34 6.22 16.02
CA GLY A 256 -22.04 6.69 16.51
C GLY A 256 -20.85 5.93 15.89
N PHE A 257 -20.98 4.60 15.74
CA PHE A 257 -19.97 3.79 15.03
C PHE A 257 -19.93 4.13 13.54
N GLY A 258 -21.09 4.26 12.88
CA GLY A 258 -21.20 4.64 11.47
C GLY A 258 -20.57 6.01 11.17
N ILE A 259 -20.82 7.01 12.01
CA ILE A 259 -20.22 8.35 11.90
C ILE A 259 -18.69 8.29 12.08
N ALA A 260 -18.20 7.44 12.98
CA ALA A 260 -16.79 7.36 13.28
C ALA A 260 -15.99 6.49 12.29
N SER A 261 -16.63 5.58 11.55
CA SER A 261 -15.95 4.53 10.77
C SER A 261 -14.96 5.08 9.75
N ALA A 262 -15.41 5.97 8.86
CA ALA A 262 -14.59 6.55 7.80
C ALA A 262 -13.47 7.45 8.37
N PRO A 263 -13.72 8.44 9.26
CA PRO A 263 -12.66 9.24 9.86
C PRO A 263 -11.65 8.42 10.68
N ALA A 264 -12.11 7.43 11.45
CA ALA A 264 -11.23 6.57 12.24
C ALA A 264 -10.34 5.71 11.33
N SER A 265 -10.88 5.16 10.24
CA SER A 265 -10.10 4.39 9.28
C SER A 265 -9.00 5.25 8.64
N SER A 266 -9.30 6.48 8.23
CA SER A 266 -8.33 7.40 7.65
C SER A 266 -7.26 7.85 8.64
N ARG A 267 -7.66 8.17 9.86
CA ARG A 267 -6.69 8.48 10.93
C ARG A 267 -5.80 7.28 11.25
N SER A 268 -6.36 6.06 11.24
CA SER A 268 -5.59 4.85 11.49
C SER A 268 -4.51 4.62 10.44
N TYR A 269 -4.75 4.97 9.17
CA TYR A 269 -3.74 4.89 8.11
C TYR A 269 -2.48 5.70 8.47
N TYR A 270 -2.63 7.00 8.77
CA TYR A 270 -1.48 7.87 9.06
C TYR A 270 -0.71 7.42 10.31
N LEU A 271 -1.42 7.03 11.37
CA LEU A 271 -0.82 6.53 12.60
C LEU A 271 -0.04 5.23 12.36
N LEU A 272 -0.64 4.30 11.60
CA LEU A 272 -0.04 3.01 11.32
C LEU A 272 1.11 3.12 10.32
N ALA A 273 1.03 3.98 9.31
CA ALA A 273 2.14 4.23 8.37
C ALA A 273 3.38 4.71 9.14
N LYS A 274 3.22 5.72 10.01
CA LYS A 274 4.29 6.21 10.88
C LYS A 274 4.82 5.13 11.81
N PHE A 275 3.94 4.32 12.41
CA PHE A 275 4.33 3.22 13.29
C PHE A 275 5.16 2.16 12.55
N TRP A 276 4.69 1.71 11.38
CA TRP A 276 5.36 0.67 10.61
C TRP A 276 6.69 1.15 10.02
N ARG A 277 6.77 2.39 9.51
CA ARG A 277 8.02 3.00 9.06
C ARG A 277 9.02 3.12 10.22
N GLY A 278 8.57 3.57 11.39
CA GLY A 278 9.39 3.65 12.59
C GLY A 278 9.90 2.28 13.07
N ARG A 279 9.08 1.23 12.96
CA ARG A 279 9.48 -0.14 13.29
C ARG A 279 10.53 -0.69 12.32
N LEU A 280 10.39 -0.39 11.02
CA LEU A 280 11.40 -0.78 10.03
C LEU A 280 12.72 -0.05 10.23
N LYS A 281 12.68 1.26 10.48
CA LYS A 281 13.89 2.03 10.80
C LYS A 281 14.69 1.38 11.94
N LYS A 282 14.02 0.96 13.02
CA LYS A 282 14.67 0.26 14.14
C LYS A 282 15.25 -1.10 13.74
N LYS A 283 14.61 -1.81 12.81
CA LYS A 283 15.08 -3.13 12.34
C LYS A 283 16.28 -3.02 11.42
N PHE A 284 16.31 -2.01 10.55
CA PHE A 284 17.44 -1.77 9.65
C PHE A 284 18.62 -1.12 10.36
N GLN A 285 18.41 -0.50 11.53
CA GLN A 285 19.44 0.21 12.30
C GLN A 285 20.09 1.37 11.53
N GLU A 286 19.35 1.96 10.59
CA GLU A 286 19.88 2.96 9.65
C GLU A 286 18.98 4.20 9.54
N SER A 287 19.57 5.28 9.01
CA SER A 287 18.83 6.49 8.68
C SER A 287 18.22 6.37 7.29
N LEU A 288 16.89 6.26 7.22
CA LEU A 288 16.12 6.23 5.98
C LEU A 288 15.68 7.63 5.53
N LYS A 289 16.45 8.66 5.85
CA LYS A 289 16.13 10.05 5.50
C LYS A 289 17.02 10.50 4.35
N ASP A 290 16.44 11.26 3.44
CA ASP A 290 17.14 12.00 2.38
C ASP A 290 18.02 11.15 1.44
N ALA A 291 17.82 9.83 1.42
CA ALA A 291 18.66 8.88 0.69
C ALA A 291 18.73 9.14 -0.83
N GLU A 292 17.63 9.63 -1.43
CA GLU A 292 17.62 10.05 -2.84
C GLU A 292 18.52 11.28 -3.08
N ALA A 293 18.42 12.28 -2.20
CA ALA A 293 19.23 13.50 -2.32
C ALA A 293 20.71 13.17 -2.15
N ASP A 294 21.05 12.32 -1.18
CA ASP A 294 22.41 11.84 -0.96
C ASP A 294 22.94 11.06 -2.17
N ALA A 295 22.12 10.22 -2.79
CA ALA A 295 22.50 9.49 -4.01
C ALA A 295 22.79 10.45 -5.18
N LYS A 296 21.96 11.48 -5.37
CA LYS A 296 22.17 12.51 -6.41
C LYS A 296 23.45 13.31 -6.17
N VAL A 297 23.74 13.66 -4.92
CA VAL A 297 25.01 14.32 -4.54
C VAL A 297 26.20 13.42 -4.83
N ALA A 298 26.13 12.14 -4.44
CA ALA A 298 27.21 11.18 -4.71
C ALA A 298 27.45 10.96 -6.21
N MET A 299 26.39 10.96 -7.03
CA MET A 299 26.52 10.89 -8.49
C MET A 299 27.18 12.13 -9.07
N ALA A 300 26.81 13.33 -8.59
CA ALA A 300 27.46 14.57 -9.01
C ALA A 300 28.95 14.59 -8.63
N ASP A 301 29.29 14.08 -7.44
CA ASP A 301 30.68 13.90 -7.01
C ASP A 301 31.46 12.95 -7.92
N LEU A 302 30.87 11.81 -8.29
CA LEU A 302 31.51 10.86 -9.22
C LEU A 302 31.74 11.50 -10.60
N SER A 303 30.76 12.21 -11.14
CA SER A 303 30.90 12.93 -12.41
C SER A 303 32.00 13.99 -12.35
N ARG A 304 32.12 14.69 -11.22
CA ARG A 304 33.20 15.66 -10.99
C ARG A 304 34.56 14.98 -10.96
N GLU A 305 34.72 13.90 -10.20
CA GLU A 305 35.98 13.13 -10.16
C GLU A 305 36.39 12.65 -11.56
N LEU A 306 35.45 12.09 -12.33
CA LEU A 306 35.70 11.66 -13.71
C LEU A 306 36.15 12.82 -14.60
N SER A 307 35.54 14.00 -14.48
CA SER A 307 35.92 15.17 -15.30
C SER A 307 37.32 15.72 -15.02
N THR A 308 37.93 15.36 -13.89
CA THR A 308 39.28 15.81 -13.50
C THR A 308 40.40 14.86 -13.92
N LYS A 309 40.06 13.69 -14.49
CA LYS A 309 41.03 12.68 -14.91
C LYS A 309 41.36 12.83 -16.39
N ASP A 310 42.57 12.42 -16.75
CA ASP A 310 43.04 12.43 -18.14
C ASP A 310 42.19 11.46 -18.99
N ILE A 311 41.91 11.88 -20.23
CA ILE A 311 41.10 11.14 -21.20
C ILE A 311 41.73 9.76 -21.48
N THR A 312 43.07 9.70 -21.54
CA THR A 312 43.81 8.45 -21.79
C THR A 312 43.63 7.42 -20.67
N LEU A 313 43.56 7.86 -19.41
CA LEU A 313 43.26 7.00 -18.25
C LEU A 313 41.80 6.56 -18.23
N LEU A 314 40.88 7.44 -18.64
CA LEU A 314 39.46 7.13 -18.70
C LEU A 314 39.13 6.11 -19.82
N GLU A 315 39.83 6.20 -20.95
CA GLU A 315 39.75 5.21 -22.04
C GLU A 315 40.29 3.84 -21.61
N ALA A 316 41.22 3.79 -20.65
CA ALA A 316 41.71 2.56 -20.06
C ALA A 316 40.73 1.92 -19.05
N THR A 317 39.72 2.66 -18.57
CA THR A 317 38.71 2.18 -17.62
C THR A 317 37.27 2.44 -18.10
N PRO A 318 36.87 1.91 -19.26
CA PRO A 318 35.57 2.19 -19.88
C PRO A 318 34.38 1.69 -19.04
N SER A 319 34.62 0.76 -18.13
CA SER A 319 33.64 0.16 -17.22
C SER A 319 32.96 1.18 -16.32
N VAL A 320 33.72 2.10 -15.69
CA VAL A 320 33.18 3.14 -14.80
C VAL A 320 32.34 4.14 -15.59
N GLN A 321 32.84 4.59 -16.75
CA GLN A 321 32.10 5.51 -17.63
C GLN A 321 30.77 4.89 -18.08
N ASN A 322 30.78 3.63 -18.51
CA ASN A 322 29.56 2.92 -18.89
C ASN A 322 28.55 2.87 -17.74
N ARG A 323 29.01 2.62 -16.50
CA ARG A 323 28.14 2.60 -15.31
C ARG A 323 27.53 3.96 -14.97
N THR A 324 28.19 5.08 -15.27
CA THR A 324 27.58 6.41 -15.03
C THR A 324 26.28 6.62 -15.79
N SER A 325 26.18 6.09 -17.02
CA SER A 325 24.94 6.14 -17.81
C SER A 325 23.84 5.29 -17.17
N ALA A 326 24.20 4.13 -16.59
CA ALA A 326 23.28 3.30 -15.82
C ALA A 326 22.81 4.02 -14.55
N TYR A 327 23.69 4.70 -13.81
CA TYR A 327 23.30 5.51 -12.65
C TYR A 327 22.37 6.65 -13.04
N ALA A 328 22.65 7.34 -14.15
CA ALA A 328 21.82 8.42 -14.67
C ALA A 328 20.41 7.92 -15.01
N LEU A 329 20.31 6.83 -15.77
CA LEU A 329 19.04 6.20 -16.11
C LEU A 329 18.29 5.72 -14.85
N TRP A 330 19.01 5.13 -13.89
CA TRP A 330 18.44 4.70 -12.62
C TRP A 330 17.99 5.88 -11.75
N SER A 331 18.64 7.05 -11.81
CA SER A 331 18.21 8.23 -11.04
C SER A 331 16.99 8.93 -11.64
N ALA A 332 16.70 8.72 -12.93
CA ALA A 332 15.63 9.38 -13.67
C ALA A 332 14.22 8.77 -13.41
N ARG A 333 13.97 8.26 -12.20
CA ARG A 333 12.78 7.45 -11.86
C ARG A 333 11.46 8.24 -11.93
N TYR A 334 10.37 7.49 -12.15
CA TYR A 334 8.99 7.99 -12.23
C TYR A 334 8.24 8.00 -10.88
N ASP A 335 8.95 8.06 -9.76
CA ASP A 335 8.37 7.73 -8.44
C ASP A 335 7.24 8.65 -8.04
N ARG A 336 7.37 9.94 -8.37
CA ARG A 336 6.31 10.93 -8.16
C ARG A 336 5.02 10.57 -8.90
N SER A 337 5.12 10.15 -10.16
CA SER A 337 3.95 9.75 -10.95
C SER A 337 3.30 8.48 -10.40
N ILE A 338 4.10 7.53 -9.89
CA ILE A 338 3.56 6.32 -9.25
C ILE A 338 2.83 6.68 -7.96
N ASP A 339 3.41 7.57 -7.14
CA ASP A 339 2.84 7.99 -5.86
C ASP A 339 1.56 8.80 -6.07
N GLU A 340 1.54 9.77 -6.98
CA GLU A 340 0.36 10.53 -7.38
C GLU A 340 -0.76 9.61 -7.89
N SER A 341 -0.43 8.68 -8.80
CA SER A 341 -1.42 7.74 -9.36
C SER A 341 -1.99 6.79 -8.30
N LEU A 342 -1.19 6.42 -7.29
CA LEU A 342 -1.65 5.59 -6.18
C LEU A 342 -2.47 6.38 -5.16
N GLU A 343 -2.12 7.64 -4.90
CA GLU A 343 -2.91 8.53 -4.07
C GLU A 343 -4.29 8.76 -4.68
N ASP A 344 -4.37 9.03 -5.99
CA ASP A 344 -5.62 9.15 -6.73
C ASP A 344 -6.45 7.86 -6.66
N LEU A 345 -5.82 6.70 -6.86
CA LEU A 345 -6.51 5.42 -6.70
C LEU A 345 -7.01 5.19 -5.27
N ARG A 346 -6.24 5.58 -4.23
CA ARG A 346 -6.66 5.44 -2.84
C ARG A 346 -7.82 6.37 -2.53
N HIS A 347 -7.77 7.61 -3.00
CA HIS A 347 -8.87 8.56 -2.88
C HIS A 347 -10.14 7.98 -3.49
N ASN A 348 -10.08 7.52 -4.74
CA ASN A 348 -11.23 6.91 -5.43
C ASN A 348 -11.74 5.65 -4.73
N ASN A 349 -10.86 4.82 -4.14
CA ASN A 349 -11.27 3.65 -3.38
C ASN A 349 -12.00 4.01 -2.08
N LYS A 350 -11.53 5.04 -1.36
CA LYS A 350 -12.20 5.53 -0.14
C LYS A 350 -13.54 6.18 -0.46
N VAL A 351 -13.61 6.90 -1.56
CA VAL A 351 -14.86 7.45 -2.09
C VAL A 351 -15.87 6.32 -2.35
N ALA A 352 -15.44 5.21 -2.96
CA ALA A 352 -16.29 4.02 -3.14
C ALA A 352 -16.66 3.26 -1.84
N LEU A 353 -16.01 3.57 -0.70
CA LEU A 353 -16.28 3.01 0.64
C LEU A 353 -17.08 3.99 1.52
N GLN A 354 -17.96 4.80 0.92
CA GLN A 354 -18.67 5.88 1.61
C GLN A 354 -17.69 6.88 2.25
N GLY A 355 -17.03 7.69 1.41
CA GLY A 355 -15.92 8.57 1.79
C GLY A 355 -16.09 9.38 3.09
N GLU A 356 -14.98 9.90 3.61
CA GLU A 356 -14.85 10.55 4.93
C GLU A 356 -15.92 11.60 5.27
N LEU A 357 -16.55 12.20 4.26
CA LEU A 357 -17.64 13.17 4.45
C LEU A 357 -19.03 12.52 4.39
N THR A 358 -19.25 11.59 3.48
CA THR A 358 -20.61 11.11 3.17
C THR A 358 -21.09 10.04 4.11
N GLY A 359 -20.21 9.13 4.57
CA GLY A 359 -20.54 8.16 5.60
C GLY A 359 -21.10 8.84 6.85
N PRO A 360 -20.38 9.82 7.45
CA PRO A 360 -20.88 10.59 8.58
C PRO A 360 -22.19 11.34 8.33
N LEU A 361 -22.39 11.89 7.13
CA LEU A 361 -23.63 12.58 6.78
C LEU A 361 -24.81 11.61 6.72
N ILE A 362 -24.64 10.43 6.11
CA ILE A 362 -25.67 9.39 6.01
C ILE A 362 -26.00 8.84 7.41
N SER A 363 -24.99 8.47 8.20
CA SER A 363 -25.22 8.04 9.59
C SER A 363 -25.81 9.15 10.45
N GLY A 364 -25.50 10.42 10.15
CA GLY A 364 -26.12 11.57 10.82
C GLY A 364 -27.63 11.68 10.58
N THR A 365 -28.14 11.25 9.42
CA THR A 365 -29.60 11.26 9.17
C THR A 365 -30.31 10.15 9.94
N TYR A 366 -29.69 8.98 10.09
CA TYR A 366 -30.19 7.91 10.96
C TYR A 366 -30.14 8.31 12.43
N LEU A 367 -29.04 8.94 12.88
CA LEU A 367 -28.94 9.50 14.22
C LEU A 367 -30.06 10.50 14.52
N ASN A 368 -30.37 11.36 13.56
CA ASN A 368 -31.50 12.29 13.70
C ASN A 368 -32.84 11.53 13.84
N GLN A 369 -33.08 10.49 13.05
CA GLN A 369 -34.27 9.66 13.19
C GLN A 369 -34.36 9.04 14.59
N ASP A 370 -33.26 8.49 15.10
CA ASP A 370 -33.25 7.80 16.38
C ASP A 370 -33.33 8.77 17.57
N ILE A 371 -32.72 9.96 17.47
CA ILE A 371 -32.91 11.04 18.46
C ILE A 371 -34.38 11.47 18.50
N LEU A 372 -35.02 11.68 17.35
CA LEU A 372 -36.45 12.04 17.30
C LEU A 372 -37.33 10.91 17.86
N GLY A 373 -36.97 9.65 17.58
CA GLY A 373 -37.56 8.48 18.22
C GLY A 373 -37.38 8.48 19.74
N MET A 374 -36.22 8.85 20.25
CA MET A 374 -35.98 8.93 21.69
C MET A 374 -36.80 10.05 22.35
N VAL A 375 -36.91 11.20 21.69
CA VAL A 375 -37.71 12.35 22.15
C VAL A 375 -39.19 11.98 22.19
N SER A 376 -39.69 11.24 21.20
CA SER A 376 -41.09 10.79 21.16
C SER A 376 -41.45 9.90 22.35
N LEU A 377 -40.49 9.13 22.87
CA LEU A 377 -40.63 8.27 24.04
C LEU A 377 -40.47 9.01 25.39
N SER A 378 -40.17 10.31 25.38
CA SER A 378 -40.05 11.09 26.60
C SER A 378 -41.38 11.13 27.38
N SER A 379 -41.31 11.24 28.70
CA SER A 379 -42.50 11.30 29.57
C SER A 379 -43.49 12.41 29.20
N ARG A 380 -43.00 13.48 28.56
CA ARG A 380 -43.81 14.61 28.09
C ARG A 380 -44.63 14.29 26.83
N LEU A 381 -44.17 13.37 25.98
CA LEU A 381 -44.77 13.05 24.68
C LEU A 381 -45.35 11.64 24.61
N ARG A 382 -45.13 10.80 25.63
CA ARG A 382 -45.56 9.38 25.67
C ARG A 382 -47.07 9.16 25.45
N ASN A 383 -47.92 10.12 25.83
CA ASN A 383 -49.37 10.02 25.66
C ASN A 383 -49.90 10.97 24.57
N ARG A 384 -49.04 11.40 23.64
CA ARG A 384 -49.38 12.34 22.57
C ARG A 384 -49.09 11.71 21.21
N ASP A 385 -49.97 10.81 20.78
CA ASP A 385 -49.80 9.98 19.57
C ASP A 385 -49.51 10.83 18.32
N ARG A 386 -50.19 11.98 18.17
CA ARG A 386 -49.94 12.91 17.07
C ARG A 386 -48.53 13.51 17.09
N ALA A 387 -48.04 13.86 18.28
CA ALA A 387 -46.68 14.38 18.43
C ALA A 387 -45.63 13.30 18.15
N GLN A 388 -45.88 12.07 18.60
CA GLN A 388 -44.99 10.93 18.31
C GLN A 388 -44.94 10.63 16.82
N ASN A 389 -46.09 10.56 16.15
CA ASN A 389 -46.17 10.32 14.72
C ASN A 389 -45.50 11.44 13.91
N ASN A 390 -45.66 12.70 14.32
CA ASN A 390 -44.96 13.82 13.67
C ASN A 390 -43.43 13.72 13.80
N LEU A 391 -42.92 13.32 14.97
CA LEU A 391 -41.47 13.10 15.17
C LEU A 391 -40.97 11.89 14.38
N ALA A 392 -41.74 10.80 14.33
CA ALA A 392 -41.44 9.63 13.53
C ALA A 392 -41.40 9.97 12.04
N LEU A 393 -42.38 10.74 11.54
CA LEU A 393 -42.42 11.24 10.17
C LEU A 393 -41.21 12.13 9.86
N ALA A 394 -40.88 13.09 10.73
CA ALA A 394 -39.72 13.96 10.55
C ALA A 394 -38.40 13.16 10.50
N GLY A 395 -38.25 12.16 11.38
CA GLY A 395 -37.12 11.24 11.36
C GLY A 395 -37.05 10.42 10.07
N ALA A 396 -38.18 9.85 9.65
CA ALA A 396 -38.28 9.05 8.43
C ALA A 396 -38.00 9.86 7.15
N ILE A 397 -38.36 11.15 7.11
CA ILE A 397 -37.99 12.05 6.01
C ILE A 397 -36.47 12.23 5.96
N GLY A 398 -35.85 12.49 7.12
CA GLY A 398 -34.39 12.63 7.23
C GLY A 398 -33.66 11.37 6.78
N SER A 399 -34.06 10.20 7.28
CA SER A 399 -33.45 8.93 6.88
C SER A 399 -33.70 8.62 5.41
N THR A 400 -34.90 8.86 4.87
CA THR A 400 -35.19 8.71 3.43
C THR A 400 -34.24 9.55 2.58
N ALA A 401 -34.01 10.82 2.96
CA ALA A 401 -33.08 11.68 2.26
C ALA A 401 -31.63 11.14 2.34
N GLY A 402 -31.19 10.71 3.52
CA GLY A 402 -29.85 10.14 3.71
C GLY A 402 -29.63 8.82 2.96
N THR A 403 -30.57 7.88 3.01
CA THR A 403 -30.47 6.62 2.27
C THR A 403 -30.58 6.85 0.76
N GLY A 404 -31.43 7.78 0.32
CA GLY A 404 -31.52 8.18 -1.09
C GLY A 404 -30.21 8.79 -1.60
N PHE A 405 -29.58 9.64 -0.80
CA PHE A 405 -28.25 10.19 -1.08
C PHE A 405 -27.18 9.10 -1.11
N SER A 406 -27.19 8.17 -0.16
CA SER A 406 -26.29 7.01 -0.13
C SER A 406 -26.39 6.18 -1.41
N LEU A 407 -27.61 5.84 -1.84
CA LEU A 407 -27.85 5.07 -3.05
C LEU A 407 -27.34 5.80 -4.31
N GLY A 408 -27.68 7.08 -4.44
CA GLY A 408 -27.28 7.91 -5.57
C GLY A 408 -25.78 8.09 -5.67
N LEU A 409 -25.12 8.46 -4.56
CA LEU A 409 -23.69 8.67 -4.50
C LEU A 409 -22.88 7.39 -4.71
N THR A 410 -23.25 6.30 -4.04
CA THR A 410 -22.52 5.02 -4.18
C THR A 410 -22.56 4.55 -5.63
N THR A 411 -23.71 4.70 -6.29
CA THR A 411 -23.86 4.40 -7.73
C THR A 411 -23.01 5.32 -8.60
N TYR A 412 -23.07 6.63 -8.34
CA TYR A 412 -22.29 7.63 -9.07
C TYR A 412 -20.78 7.38 -8.96
N TRP A 413 -20.28 7.10 -7.76
CA TRP A 413 -18.87 6.85 -7.51
C TRP A 413 -18.37 5.54 -8.10
N LEU A 414 -19.19 4.49 -8.08
CA LEU A 414 -18.86 3.25 -8.80
C LEU A 414 -18.68 3.53 -10.29
N TYR A 415 -19.60 4.29 -10.90
CA TYR A 415 -19.52 4.66 -12.31
C TYR A 415 -18.29 5.55 -12.59
N ASP A 416 -18.02 6.52 -11.73
CA ASP A 416 -16.87 7.41 -11.90
C ASP A 416 -15.52 6.68 -11.76
N ASP A 417 -15.36 5.75 -10.79
CA ASP A 417 -14.15 4.91 -10.67
C ASP A 417 -13.95 4.07 -11.94
N ILE A 418 -15.01 3.44 -12.47
CA ILE A 418 -14.94 2.66 -13.71
C ILE A 418 -14.50 3.54 -14.88
N ARG A 419 -15.09 4.73 -15.02
CA ARG A 419 -14.75 5.69 -16.08
C ARG A 419 -13.32 6.20 -15.93
N HIS A 420 -12.91 6.57 -14.72
CA HIS A 420 -11.58 7.07 -14.40
C HIS A 420 -10.51 6.02 -14.68
N ARG A 421 -10.70 4.77 -14.22
CA ARG A 421 -9.80 3.64 -14.54
C ARG A 421 -9.70 3.38 -16.03
N THR A 422 -10.82 3.46 -16.76
CA THR A 422 -10.82 3.29 -18.21
C THR A 422 -10.01 4.40 -18.90
N ARG A 423 -10.11 5.65 -18.42
CA ARG A 423 -9.30 6.77 -18.90
C ARG A 423 -7.81 6.56 -18.62
N MET A 424 -7.44 6.25 -17.37
CA MET A 424 -6.04 5.99 -17.01
C MET A 424 -5.44 4.83 -17.79
N ARG A 425 -6.21 3.75 -17.99
CA ARG A 425 -5.78 2.60 -18.80
C ARG A 425 -5.44 2.99 -20.23
N LYS A 426 -6.24 3.87 -20.85
CA LYS A 426 -6.01 4.36 -22.22
C LYS A 426 -4.78 5.25 -22.33
N LYS A 427 -4.37 5.90 -21.24
CA LYS A 427 -3.19 6.76 -21.19
C LYS A 427 -1.92 6.04 -20.71
N ASP A 428 -1.99 4.74 -20.44
CA ASP A 428 -0.89 3.98 -19.82
C ASP A 428 -0.43 4.54 -18.45
N GLU A 429 -1.36 5.17 -17.74
CA GLU A 429 -1.18 5.82 -16.44
C GLU A 429 -1.71 4.96 -15.28
N LEU A 430 -2.20 3.74 -15.52
CA LEU A 430 -2.52 2.87 -14.40
C LEU A 430 -1.25 2.55 -13.60
N PRO A 431 -1.30 2.51 -12.26
CA PRO A 431 -0.16 2.11 -11.44
C PRO A 431 0.44 0.78 -11.86
N GLU A 432 -0.35 -0.20 -12.30
CA GLU A 432 0.19 -1.47 -12.81
C GLU A 432 0.99 -1.27 -14.12
N GLN A 433 0.57 -0.36 -14.99
CA GLN A 433 1.28 -0.03 -16.24
C GLN A 433 2.57 0.75 -15.96
N ILE A 434 2.53 1.70 -15.02
CA ILE A 434 3.72 2.47 -14.62
C ILE A 434 4.75 1.56 -13.93
N LEU A 435 4.31 0.68 -13.03
CA LEU A 435 5.19 -0.30 -12.37
C LEU A 435 5.77 -1.31 -13.37
N ALA A 436 4.99 -1.75 -14.36
CA ALA A 436 5.51 -2.60 -15.43
C ALA A 436 6.57 -1.89 -16.28
N ARG A 437 6.39 -0.59 -16.58
CA ARG A 437 7.43 0.22 -17.23
C ARG A 437 8.70 0.31 -16.38
N ARG A 438 8.57 0.53 -15.07
CA ARG A 438 9.72 0.57 -14.15
C ARG A 438 10.48 -0.75 -14.13
N LEU A 439 9.77 -1.88 -14.05
CA LEU A 439 10.39 -3.21 -14.12
C LEU A 439 11.14 -3.41 -15.45
N LYS A 440 10.57 -2.95 -16.57
CA LYS A 440 11.24 -3.00 -17.88
C LYS A 440 12.51 -2.15 -17.89
N THR A 441 12.50 -0.95 -17.30
CA THR A 441 13.70 -0.12 -17.17
C THR A 441 14.79 -0.81 -16.34
N LEU A 442 14.42 -1.58 -15.31
CA LEU A 442 15.40 -2.39 -14.57
C LEU A 442 16.01 -3.49 -15.42
N ASP A 443 15.22 -4.14 -16.28
CA ASP A 443 15.74 -5.14 -17.22
C ASP A 443 16.67 -4.52 -18.27
N GLU A 444 16.39 -3.28 -18.70
CA GLU A 444 17.28 -2.50 -19.57
C GLU A 444 18.60 -2.18 -18.85
N LEU A 445 18.56 -1.70 -17.60
CA LEU A 445 19.75 -1.46 -16.76
C LEU A 445 20.59 -2.72 -16.58
N ASP A 446 19.95 -3.84 -16.27
CA ASP A 446 20.59 -5.15 -16.11
C ASP A 446 21.33 -5.58 -17.40
N SER A 447 20.69 -5.33 -18.56
CA SER A 447 21.28 -5.62 -19.87
C SER A 447 22.48 -4.73 -20.22
N MET A 448 22.48 -3.46 -19.80
CA MET A 448 23.60 -2.52 -19.97
C MET A 448 24.84 -2.97 -19.18
N LEU A 449 24.62 -3.52 -17.98
CA LEU A 449 25.71 -4.06 -17.16
C LEU A 449 26.29 -5.34 -17.77
N ILE A 450 25.45 -6.23 -18.31
CA ILE A 450 25.91 -7.46 -18.98
C ILE A 450 26.69 -7.14 -20.28
N SER A 451 26.23 -6.19 -21.07
CA SER A 451 26.92 -5.81 -22.32
C SER A 451 28.27 -5.15 -22.07
N SER A 452 28.40 -4.40 -20.96
CA SER A 452 29.67 -3.79 -20.54
C SER A 452 30.76 -4.79 -20.16
N ASN A 453 30.41 -6.04 -19.85
CA ASN A 453 31.35 -7.12 -19.53
C ASN A 453 31.87 -7.88 -20.77
N LYS A 454 31.37 -7.60 -21.98
CA LYS A 454 31.91 -8.23 -23.20
C LYS A 454 33.16 -7.45 -23.65
N PRO A 455 34.32 -8.11 -23.81
CA PRO A 455 35.49 -7.45 -24.38
C PRO A 455 35.12 -6.94 -25.77
N GLN A 456 35.34 -5.65 -26.02
CA GLN A 456 35.20 -5.12 -27.38
C GLN A 456 36.16 -5.89 -28.29
N PRO A 457 35.71 -6.36 -29.46
CA PRO A 457 36.61 -6.95 -30.42
C PRO A 457 37.66 -5.88 -30.77
N ILE A 458 38.93 -6.22 -30.56
CA ILE A 458 40.06 -5.40 -30.97
C ILE A 458 39.87 -5.16 -32.48
N GLN A 459 39.58 -3.91 -32.86
CA GLN A 459 39.52 -3.48 -34.26
C GLN A 459 40.89 -3.01 -34.72
#